data_AF-A0A845YBA1-F1
#
_entry.id   AF-A0A845YBA1-F1
#
_cell.length_a   1.000
_cell.length_b   1.000
_cell.length_c   1.000
_cell.angle_alpha   90.00
_cell.angle_beta   90.00
_cell.angle_gamma   90.00
#
_symmetry.space_group_name_H-M   'P 1'
#
loop_
_entity.id
_entity.type
_entity.pdbx_description
1 polymer ?
#
loop_
_entity_poly.entity_id
_entity_poly.type
_entity_poly.pdbx_seq_one_letter_code
_entity_poly.pdbx_strand_id
1 'polypeptide(L)'
;MRMKLHLPTFFKACNPAKTLVVGNPEDRQYYIDFSAVRGGKIIEAIERTITRLSPDEPTCQLFTGHIGCGKSTELLRLKTLLEEQQFHVVYFESSRDLDMHDVDISDILLSIARSVSESLEDIGIRLQPQYFTQVFNDIKDFMQTPVELSAEAELSIGIGKITAKTKDSPQLRDQLRQHLEPRTKSILHAINEEILERGIKELKRRGKKGLVVIIDNLDRVDPRPMSTGRSQSEYLFIDRGSQLR
;
A
#
# COMPACT_ATOMS: atom_id res chain seq x y z
N MET A 1 -11.00 24.45 -40.73
CA MET A 1 -9.63 24.30 -40.19
C MET A 1 -9.39 22.82 -39.95
N ARG A 2 -8.51 22.15 -40.71
CA ARG A 2 -8.20 20.72 -40.47
C ARG A 2 -7.39 20.62 -39.18
N MET A 3 -7.95 20.03 -38.14
CA MET A 3 -7.22 19.74 -36.90
C MET A 3 -6.08 18.78 -37.26
N LYS A 4 -4.82 19.24 -37.18
CA LYS A 4 -3.67 18.36 -37.36
C LYS A 4 -3.64 17.41 -36.16
N LEU A 5 -3.92 16.13 -36.40
CA LEU A 5 -3.83 15.09 -35.38
C LEU A 5 -2.40 15.02 -34.85
N HIS A 6 -2.21 15.29 -33.55
CA HIS A 6 -0.94 15.07 -32.90
C HIS A 6 -0.84 13.59 -32.49
N LEU A 7 -0.25 12.78 -33.37
CA LEU A 7 -0.23 11.32 -33.26
C LEU A 7 0.27 10.79 -31.89
N PRO A 8 1.33 11.34 -31.27
CA PRO A 8 1.77 10.88 -29.94
C PRO A 8 0.71 11.10 -28.84
N THR A 9 -0.02 12.22 -28.90
CA THR A 9 -1.08 12.51 -27.92
C THR A 9 -2.27 11.58 -28.13
N PHE A 10 -2.66 11.36 -29.38
CA PHE A 10 -3.74 10.43 -29.72
C PHE A 10 -3.42 9.00 -29.28
N PHE A 11 -2.23 8.50 -29.59
CA PHE A 11 -1.80 7.16 -29.17
C PHE A 11 -1.81 7.00 -27.64
N LYS A 12 -1.30 7.99 -26.90
CA LYS A 12 -1.33 7.99 -25.43
C LYS A 12 -2.75 8.03 -24.86
N ALA A 13 -3.65 8.78 -25.47
CA ALA A 13 -5.05 8.87 -25.05
C ALA A 13 -5.83 7.58 -25.31
N CYS A 14 -5.45 6.80 -26.32
CA CYS A 14 -6.07 5.52 -26.66
C CYS A 14 -5.40 4.30 -26.00
N ASN A 15 -4.47 4.49 -25.05
CA ASN A 15 -3.80 3.38 -24.37
C ASN A 15 -4.68 2.84 -23.22
N PRO A 16 -5.29 1.64 -23.34
CA PRO A 16 -6.17 1.09 -22.31
C PRO A 16 -5.42 0.66 -21.04
N ALA A 17 -4.09 0.51 -21.10
CA ALA A 17 -3.27 0.17 -19.95
C ALA A 17 -2.89 1.40 -19.10
N LYS A 18 -3.18 2.63 -19.58
CA LYS A 18 -2.91 3.85 -18.83
C LYS A 18 -4.00 4.06 -17.77
N THR A 19 -3.62 4.01 -16.50
CA THR A 19 -4.48 4.45 -15.40
C THR A 19 -4.71 5.96 -15.49
N LEU A 20 -5.95 6.40 -15.32
CA LEU A 20 -6.29 7.82 -15.29
C LEU A 20 -6.12 8.38 -13.88
N VAL A 21 -5.40 9.49 -13.75
CA VAL A 21 -5.27 10.22 -12.48
C VAL A 21 -6.28 11.36 -12.47
N VAL A 22 -7.47 11.16 -11.88
CA VAL A 22 -8.58 12.15 -11.93
C VAL A 22 -8.21 13.51 -11.30
N GLY A 23 -7.25 13.54 -10.38
CA GLY A 23 -6.66 14.76 -9.85
C GLY A 23 -5.92 15.61 -10.90
N ASN A 24 -5.40 15.01 -11.97
CA ASN A 24 -4.77 15.70 -13.09
C ASN A 24 -5.84 16.21 -14.07
N PRO A 25 -5.92 17.52 -14.36
CA PRO A 25 -6.85 18.08 -15.34
C PRO A 25 -6.79 17.42 -16.72
N GLU A 26 -5.61 17.01 -17.18
CA GLU A 26 -5.44 16.36 -18.48
C GLU A 26 -6.06 14.97 -18.52
N ASP A 27 -6.03 14.22 -17.43
CA ASP A 27 -6.61 12.88 -17.36
C ASP A 27 -8.11 12.94 -17.04
N ARG A 28 -8.54 13.96 -16.26
CA ARG A 28 -9.93 14.16 -15.85
C ARG A 28 -10.90 14.24 -17.02
N GLN A 29 -10.48 14.84 -18.14
CA GLN A 29 -11.33 14.93 -19.34
C GLN A 29 -11.68 13.57 -19.97
N TYR A 30 -10.87 12.54 -19.68
CA TYR A 30 -11.08 11.18 -20.19
C TYR A 30 -11.83 10.29 -19.20
N TYR A 31 -12.10 10.78 -17.97
CA TYR A 31 -12.86 10.03 -16.98
C TYR A 31 -14.34 9.98 -17.36
N ILE A 32 -14.92 8.78 -17.33
CA ILE A 32 -16.35 8.55 -17.55
C ILE A 32 -16.90 7.84 -16.32
N ASP A 33 -17.96 8.41 -15.74
CA ASP A 33 -18.64 7.81 -14.60
C ASP A 33 -19.50 6.62 -15.06
N PHE A 34 -19.10 5.42 -14.63
CA PHE A 34 -19.81 4.17 -14.89
C PHE A 34 -20.63 3.68 -13.69
N SER A 35 -20.90 4.52 -12.68
CA SER A 35 -21.62 4.11 -11.46
C SER A 35 -22.97 3.47 -11.73
N ALA A 36 -23.67 3.90 -12.79
CA ALA A 36 -24.97 3.39 -13.20
C ALA A 36 -24.95 1.88 -13.54
N VAL A 37 -23.79 1.36 -13.96
CA VAL A 37 -23.61 -0.06 -14.35
C VAL A 37 -22.67 -0.84 -13.42
N ARG A 38 -22.05 -0.16 -12.44
CA ARG A 38 -21.11 -0.75 -11.46
C ARG A 38 -21.72 -1.01 -10.09
N GLY A 39 -23.04 -0.95 -9.96
CA GLY A 39 -23.73 -1.16 -8.68
C GLY A 39 -23.70 0.07 -7.75
N GLY A 40 -23.51 1.27 -8.31
CA GLY A 40 -23.59 2.54 -7.58
C GLY A 40 -22.26 3.26 -7.43
N LYS A 41 -22.26 4.27 -6.55
CA LYS A 41 -21.13 5.18 -6.35
C LYS A 41 -20.21 4.68 -5.21
N ILE A 42 -19.54 3.56 -5.46
CA ILE A 42 -18.77 2.82 -4.44
C ILE A 42 -17.68 3.70 -3.81
N ILE A 43 -16.95 4.48 -4.62
CA ILE A 43 -15.90 5.38 -4.11
C ILE A 43 -16.46 6.43 -3.15
N GLU A 44 -17.63 6.98 -3.45
CA GLU A 44 -18.30 7.95 -2.58
C GLU A 44 -18.85 7.28 -1.31
N ALA A 45 -19.24 6.01 -1.39
CA ALA A 45 -19.61 5.24 -0.21
C ALA A 45 -18.41 4.97 0.71
N ILE A 46 -17.23 4.63 0.15
CA ILE A 46 -15.98 4.45 0.91
C ILE A 46 -15.54 5.77 1.52
N GLU A 47 -15.49 6.84 0.73
CA GLU A 47 -15.16 8.19 1.18
C GLU A 47 -16.06 8.60 2.36
N ARG A 48 -17.38 8.53 2.19
CA ARG A 48 -18.35 8.85 3.23
C ARG A 48 -18.17 8.03 4.51
N THR A 49 -17.77 6.77 4.38
CA THR A 49 -17.50 5.91 5.54
C THR A 49 -16.31 6.44 6.34
N ILE A 50 -15.21 6.74 5.66
CA ILE A 50 -13.98 7.26 6.25
C ILE A 50 -14.20 8.67 6.84
N THR A 51 -14.85 9.57 6.11
CA THR A 51 -14.87 11.00 6.44
C THR A 51 -15.98 11.40 7.39
N ARG A 52 -17.12 10.72 7.34
CA ARG A 52 -18.36 11.15 8.02
C ARG A 52 -18.94 10.12 8.97
N LEU A 53 -18.88 8.83 8.64
CA LEU A 53 -19.50 7.79 9.48
C LEU A 53 -18.55 7.29 10.58
N SER A 54 -17.25 7.24 10.32
CA SER A 54 -16.23 6.75 11.25
C SER A 54 -15.04 7.71 11.35
N PRO A 55 -15.24 8.99 11.73
CA PRO A 55 -14.15 9.97 11.76
C PRO A 55 -13.09 9.69 12.82
N ASP A 56 -13.45 8.98 13.89
CA ASP A 56 -12.60 8.70 15.05
C ASP A 56 -12.30 7.21 15.23
N GLU A 57 -12.79 6.34 14.34
CA GLU A 57 -12.57 4.91 14.38
C GLU A 57 -11.83 4.44 13.12
N PRO A 58 -10.82 3.55 13.25
CA PRO A 58 -10.16 2.97 12.09
C PRO A 58 -11.17 2.13 11.29
N THR A 59 -11.06 2.20 9.97
CA THR A 59 -11.90 1.42 9.06
C THR A 59 -11.03 0.68 8.05
N CYS A 60 -11.47 -0.52 7.67
CA CYS A 60 -10.80 -1.33 6.66
C CYS A 60 -11.82 -1.71 5.58
N GLN A 61 -11.54 -1.36 4.33
CA GLN A 61 -12.38 -1.72 3.19
C GLN A 61 -11.59 -2.54 2.17
N LEU A 62 -12.21 -3.61 1.67
CA LEU A 62 -11.70 -4.36 0.53
C LEU A 62 -12.38 -3.86 -0.74
N PHE A 63 -11.59 -3.33 -1.67
CA PHE A 63 -12.04 -2.93 -2.99
C PHE A 63 -11.48 -3.89 -4.04
N THR A 64 -12.33 -4.77 -4.56
CA THR A 64 -11.94 -5.86 -5.47
C THR A 64 -12.78 -5.84 -6.75
N GLY A 65 -12.28 -6.50 -7.79
CA GLY A 65 -12.92 -6.61 -9.10
C GLY A 65 -11.95 -7.13 -10.16
N HIS A 66 -12.42 -7.33 -11.39
CA HIS A 66 -11.58 -7.86 -12.47
C HIS A 66 -10.39 -6.94 -12.82
N ILE A 67 -9.33 -7.52 -13.38
CA ILE A 67 -8.21 -6.75 -13.94
C ILE A 67 -8.72 -5.91 -15.12
N GLY A 68 -8.29 -4.65 -15.20
CA GLY A 68 -8.70 -3.74 -16.28
C GLY A 68 -10.08 -3.10 -16.11
N CYS A 69 -10.82 -3.38 -15.03
CA CYS A 69 -12.14 -2.76 -14.82
C CYS A 69 -12.07 -1.30 -14.30
N GLY A 70 -10.87 -0.73 -14.15
CA GLY A 70 -10.66 0.66 -13.73
C GLY A 70 -10.47 0.88 -12.23
N LYS A 71 -10.15 -0.17 -11.45
CA LYS A 71 -9.95 -0.05 -9.99
C LYS A 71 -8.93 1.01 -9.59
N SER A 72 -7.74 0.98 -10.19
CA SER A 72 -6.66 1.94 -9.93
C SER A 72 -7.12 3.38 -10.18
N THR A 73 -7.89 3.62 -11.24
CA THR A 73 -8.48 4.93 -11.54
C THR A 73 -9.44 5.38 -10.43
N GLU A 74 -10.31 4.49 -9.96
CA GLU A 74 -11.26 4.78 -8.88
C GLU A 74 -10.54 4.97 -7.52
N LEU A 75 -9.48 4.24 -7.23
CA LEU A 75 -8.64 4.41 -6.03
C LEU A 75 -7.87 5.74 -6.05
N LEU A 76 -7.34 6.16 -7.21
CA LEU A 76 -6.71 7.48 -7.35
C LEU A 76 -7.72 8.63 -7.28
N ARG A 77 -8.95 8.38 -7.73
CA ARG A 77 -10.08 9.30 -7.50
C ARG A 77 -10.39 9.41 -6.01
N LEU A 78 -10.48 8.29 -5.28
CA LEU A 78 -10.65 8.28 -3.83
C LEU A 78 -9.54 9.04 -3.10
N LYS A 79 -8.28 8.80 -3.50
CA LYS A 79 -7.12 9.54 -2.98
C LYS A 79 -7.32 11.05 -3.10
N THR A 80 -7.66 11.53 -4.30
CA THR A 80 -7.87 12.96 -4.57
C THR A 80 -8.96 13.54 -3.65
N LEU A 81 -10.11 12.85 -3.53
CA LEU A 81 -11.24 13.29 -2.70
C LEU A 81 -10.87 13.37 -1.21
N LEU A 82 -10.08 12.42 -0.71
CA LEU A 82 -9.65 12.39 0.69
C LEU A 82 -8.59 13.46 0.98
N GLU A 83 -7.66 13.70 0.05
CA GLU A 83 -6.66 14.77 0.15
C GLU A 83 -7.31 16.16 0.18
N GLU A 84 -8.31 16.41 -0.66
CA GLU A 84 -9.12 17.64 -0.65
C GLU A 84 -9.79 17.86 0.72
N GLN A 85 -10.16 16.79 1.40
CA GLN A 85 -10.74 16.80 2.74
C GLN A 85 -9.72 16.85 3.89
N GLN A 86 -8.45 17.12 3.59
CA GLN A 86 -7.36 17.24 4.56
C GLN A 86 -6.96 15.92 5.24
N PHE A 87 -7.19 14.77 4.62
CA PHE A 87 -6.51 13.54 5.02
C PHE A 87 -5.08 13.50 4.45
N HIS A 88 -4.19 12.79 5.14
CA HIS A 88 -2.92 12.35 4.57
C HIS A 88 -3.13 10.98 3.94
N VAL A 89 -2.98 10.89 2.62
CA VAL A 89 -3.28 9.65 1.89
C VAL A 89 -2.00 9.04 1.34
N VAL A 90 -1.66 7.86 1.85
CA VAL A 90 -0.55 7.04 1.37
C VAL A 90 -1.10 6.12 0.30
N TYR A 91 -0.61 6.23 -0.93
CA TYR A 91 -0.97 5.33 -2.03
C TYR A 91 0.27 4.62 -2.52
N PHE A 92 0.20 3.30 -2.61
CA PHE A 92 1.24 2.50 -3.27
C PHE A 92 0.64 1.29 -3.98
N GLU A 93 1.35 0.83 -5.01
CA GLU A 93 1.00 -0.37 -5.76
C GLU A 93 1.79 -1.55 -5.19
N SER A 94 1.10 -2.57 -4.70
CA SER A 94 1.73 -3.75 -4.08
C SER A 94 2.75 -4.41 -5.01
N SER A 95 2.46 -4.47 -6.31
CA SER A 95 3.32 -5.10 -7.32
C SER A 95 4.68 -4.44 -7.55
N ARG A 96 4.93 -3.24 -6.99
CA ARG A 96 6.25 -2.59 -7.09
C ARG A 96 7.23 -3.16 -6.08
N ASP A 97 6.76 -3.41 -4.87
CA ASP A 97 7.57 -3.82 -3.73
C ASP A 97 7.42 -5.31 -3.40
N LEU A 98 6.30 -5.93 -3.80
CA LEU A 98 5.99 -7.32 -3.53
C LEU A 98 6.14 -8.19 -4.78
N ASP A 99 6.68 -9.39 -4.58
CA ASP A 99 6.60 -10.45 -5.57
C ASP A 99 5.23 -11.13 -5.47
N MET A 100 4.32 -10.76 -6.37
CA MET A 100 2.93 -11.22 -6.36
C MET A 100 2.78 -12.74 -6.57
N HIS A 101 3.84 -13.44 -7.00
CA HIS A 101 3.86 -14.90 -7.14
C HIS A 101 4.09 -15.63 -5.80
N ASP A 102 4.77 -14.95 -4.87
CA ASP A 102 5.25 -15.53 -3.62
C ASP A 102 5.30 -14.47 -2.52
N VAL A 103 4.17 -13.81 -2.30
CA VAL A 103 3.95 -12.86 -1.20
C VAL A 103 3.34 -13.54 0.03
N ASP A 104 3.82 -13.18 1.22
CA ASP A 104 3.26 -13.57 2.52
C ASP A 104 2.76 -12.35 3.31
N ILE A 105 2.04 -12.58 4.42
CA ILE A 105 1.52 -11.53 5.30
C ILE A 105 2.63 -10.61 5.83
N SER A 106 3.79 -11.17 6.19
CA SER A 106 4.92 -10.38 6.68
C SER A 106 5.40 -9.37 5.64
N ASP A 107 5.41 -9.75 4.37
CA ASP A 107 5.84 -8.89 3.26
C ASP A 107 4.88 -7.70 3.08
N ILE A 108 3.57 -7.96 3.16
CA ILE A 108 2.52 -6.93 3.10
C ILE A 108 2.66 -5.94 4.26
N LEU A 109 2.82 -6.45 5.49
CA LEU A 109 2.98 -5.63 6.69
C LEU A 109 4.23 -4.74 6.60
N LEU A 110 5.37 -5.28 6.16
CA LEU A 110 6.58 -4.49 5.93
C LEU A 110 6.39 -3.43 4.84
N SER A 111 5.66 -3.74 3.77
CA SER A 111 5.38 -2.78 2.70
C SER A 111 4.50 -1.62 3.17
N ILE A 112 3.52 -1.88 4.04
CA ILE A 112 2.72 -0.85 4.70
C ILE A 112 3.61 0.02 5.59
N ALA A 113 4.41 -0.61 6.46
CA ALA A 113 5.32 0.08 7.37
C ALA A 113 6.28 1.00 6.62
N ARG A 114 6.86 0.53 5.51
CA ARG A 114 7.74 1.30 4.63
C ARG A 114 7.00 2.47 4.01
N SER A 115 5.90 2.20 3.31
CA SER A 115 5.19 3.22 2.51
C SER A 115 4.63 4.34 3.38
N VAL A 116 4.13 4.01 4.58
CA VAL A 116 3.67 5.01 5.53
C VAL A 116 4.83 5.82 6.07
N SER A 117 5.93 5.17 6.46
CA SER A 117 7.11 5.87 7.00
C SER A 117 7.73 6.80 5.97
N GLU A 118 7.92 6.34 4.74
CA GLU A 118 8.43 7.14 3.62
C GLU A 118 7.55 8.37 3.39
N SER A 119 6.23 8.18 3.33
CA SER A 119 5.28 9.28 3.12
C SER A 119 5.24 10.29 4.28
N LEU A 120 5.47 9.85 5.51
CA LEU A 120 5.58 10.72 6.68
C LEU A 120 6.92 11.48 6.70
N GLU A 121 8.01 10.80 6.36
CA GLU A 121 9.35 11.38 6.27
C GLU A 121 9.44 12.47 5.19
N ASP A 122 8.77 12.27 4.04
CA ASP A 122 8.65 13.25 2.94
C ASP A 122 8.04 14.59 3.39
N ILE A 123 7.16 14.57 4.39
CA ILE A 123 6.58 15.78 4.98
C ILE A 123 7.28 16.22 6.27
N GLY A 124 8.43 15.63 6.59
CA GLY A 124 9.23 15.96 7.77
C GLY A 124 8.68 15.41 9.08
N ILE A 125 7.92 14.31 9.05
CA ILE A 125 7.54 13.53 10.24
C ILE A 125 8.45 12.31 10.30
N ARG A 126 9.48 12.38 11.15
CA ARG A 126 10.40 11.26 11.37
C ARG A 126 10.00 10.48 12.59
N LEU A 127 9.57 9.24 12.39
CA LEU A 127 9.27 8.32 13.47
C LEU A 127 10.54 7.57 13.87
N GLN A 128 10.62 7.15 15.13
CA GLN A 128 11.72 6.35 15.67
C GLN A 128 11.12 5.10 16.33
N PRO A 129 10.74 4.09 15.52
CA PRO A 129 10.15 2.87 16.02
C PRO A 129 11.23 1.95 16.57
N GLN A 130 11.20 1.74 17.89
CA GLN A 130 12.20 0.96 18.62
C GLN A 130 12.19 -0.52 18.21
N TYR A 131 11.01 -1.10 17.99
CA TYR A 131 10.88 -2.51 17.66
C TYR A 131 11.50 -2.85 16.30
N PHE A 132 11.27 -2.00 15.30
CA PHE A 132 11.82 -2.21 13.96
C PHE A 132 13.34 -2.12 13.93
N THR A 133 13.95 -1.24 14.73
CA THR A 133 15.41 -1.21 14.89
C THR A 133 15.94 -2.56 15.40
N GLN A 134 15.26 -3.19 16.37
CA GLN A 134 15.66 -4.51 16.88
C GLN A 134 15.49 -5.60 15.82
N VAL A 135 14.34 -5.64 15.13
CA VAL A 135 14.08 -6.60 14.05
C VAL A 135 15.12 -6.48 12.94
N PHE A 136 15.50 -5.27 12.55
CA PHE A 136 16.52 -5.05 11.52
C PHE A 136 17.91 -5.50 11.95
N ASN A 137 18.29 -5.28 13.21
CA ASN A 137 19.55 -5.78 13.75
C ASN A 137 19.56 -7.31 13.75
N ASP A 138 18.47 -7.94 14.19
CA ASP A 138 18.34 -9.40 14.18
C ASP A 138 18.44 -9.98 12.76
N ILE A 139 17.77 -9.34 11.78
CA ILE A 139 17.85 -9.74 10.36
C ILE A 139 19.26 -9.57 9.82
N LYS A 140 19.93 -8.47 10.14
CA LYS A 140 21.32 -8.21 9.72
C LYS A 140 22.27 -9.28 10.25
N ASP A 141 22.16 -9.61 11.53
CA ASP A 141 22.99 -10.62 12.18
C ASP A 141 22.72 -12.01 11.60
N PHE A 142 21.44 -12.32 11.36
CA PHE A 142 21.02 -13.59 10.77
C PHE A 142 21.46 -13.77 9.32
N MET A 143 21.25 -12.75 8.47
CA MET A 143 21.57 -12.82 7.04
C MET A 143 23.07 -12.67 6.76
N GLN A 144 23.91 -12.45 7.78
CA GLN A 144 25.37 -12.22 7.70
C GLN A 144 25.78 -11.25 6.59
N THR A 145 24.86 -10.35 6.22
CA THR A 145 25.07 -9.43 5.12
C THR A 145 25.56 -8.13 5.72
N PRO A 146 26.55 -7.46 5.09
CA PRO A 146 26.87 -6.08 5.41
C PRO A 146 25.72 -5.21 4.87
N VAL A 147 24.55 -5.32 5.49
CA VAL A 147 23.57 -4.25 5.38
C VAL A 147 24.11 -3.20 6.34
N GLU A 148 24.61 -2.10 5.78
CA GLU A 148 24.78 -0.86 6.52
C GLU A 148 23.38 -0.31 6.87
N LEU A 149 22.67 -1.04 7.74
CA LEU A 149 21.60 -0.53 8.56
C LEU A 149 22.36 0.17 9.68
N SER A 150 22.71 1.44 9.46
CA SER A 150 23.04 2.30 10.58
C SER A 150 21.78 2.41 11.44
N ALA A 151 21.93 2.38 12.75
CA ALA A 151 20.82 2.56 13.69
C ALA A 151 20.13 3.94 13.54
N GLU A 152 20.73 4.85 12.76
CA GLU A 152 20.23 6.18 12.41
C GLU A 152 19.51 6.24 11.05
N ALA A 153 19.46 5.14 10.29
CA ALA A 153 18.74 5.12 9.03
C ALA A 153 17.23 5.27 9.26
N GLU A 154 16.59 6.14 8.47
CA GLU A 154 15.13 6.27 8.41
C GLU A 154 14.47 4.90 8.21
N LEU A 155 13.31 4.70 8.84
CA LEU A 155 12.63 3.39 8.87
C LEU A 155 12.34 2.90 7.44
N SER A 156 11.92 3.82 6.56
CA SER A 156 11.66 3.54 5.15
C SER A 156 12.88 2.96 4.43
N ILE A 157 14.07 3.53 4.69
CA ILE A 157 15.35 3.11 4.09
C ILE A 157 15.71 1.70 4.57
N GLY A 158 15.55 1.44 5.87
CA GLY A 158 15.81 0.13 6.47
C GLY A 158 15.00 -0.98 5.81
N ILE A 159 13.68 -0.77 5.72
CA ILE A 159 12.77 -1.73 5.06
C ILE A 159 13.08 -1.83 3.57
N GLY A 160 13.31 -0.70 2.89
CA GLY A 160 13.61 -0.67 1.45
C GLY A 160 14.85 -1.49 1.09
N LYS A 161 15.91 -1.44 1.90
CA LYS A 161 17.11 -2.27 1.71
C LYS A 161 16.83 -3.76 1.84
N ILE A 162 15.98 -4.15 2.80
CA ILE A 162 15.58 -5.56 3.00
C ILE A 162 14.73 -6.03 1.80
N THR A 163 13.68 -5.28 1.45
CA THR A 163 12.79 -5.60 0.31
C THR A 163 13.56 -5.71 -1.00
N ALA A 164 14.50 -4.79 -1.28
CA ALA A 164 15.30 -4.84 -2.50
C ALA A 164 16.16 -6.12 -2.59
N LYS A 165 16.74 -6.57 -1.46
CA LYS A 165 17.55 -7.80 -1.43
C LYS A 165 16.71 -9.07 -1.58
N THR A 166 15.53 -9.11 -0.98
CA THR A 166 14.65 -10.29 -1.04
C THR A 166 13.82 -10.37 -2.32
N LYS A 167 13.66 -9.25 -3.05
CA LYS A 167 12.98 -9.22 -4.34
C LYS A 167 13.63 -10.15 -5.36
N ASP A 168 14.96 -10.13 -5.46
CA ASP A 168 15.70 -10.88 -6.48
C ASP A 168 16.23 -12.25 -6.00
N SER A 169 15.98 -12.63 -4.74
CA SER A 169 16.47 -13.88 -4.17
C SER A 169 15.39 -14.65 -3.39
N PRO A 170 14.85 -15.74 -3.99
CA PRO A 170 13.88 -16.61 -3.32
C PRO A 170 14.42 -17.19 -2.02
N GLN A 171 15.69 -17.57 -1.97
CA GLN A 171 16.33 -18.16 -0.78
C GLN A 171 16.38 -17.15 0.38
N LEU A 172 16.79 -15.91 0.11
CA LEU A 172 16.81 -14.86 1.14
C LEU A 172 15.40 -14.49 1.59
N ARG A 173 14.42 -14.56 0.69
CA ARG A 173 13.02 -14.33 1.02
C ARG A 173 12.45 -15.42 1.93
N ASP A 174 12.71 -16.69 1.62
CA ASP A 174 12.31 -17.82 2.47
C ASP A 174 12.94 -17.72 3.87
N GLN A 175 14.23 -17.37 3.93
CA GLN A 175 14.95 -17.13 5.18
C GLN A 175 14.35 -15.97 5.98
N LEU A 176 14.06 -14.83 5.33
CA LEU A 176 13.40 -13.69 5.95
C LEU A 176 12.02 -14.10 6.49
N ARG A 177 11.23 -14.83 5.68
CA ARG A 177 9.89 -15.30 6.06
C ARG A 177 9.93 -16.20 7.27
N GLN A 178 10.82 -17.20 7.29
CA GLN A 178 11.00 -18.09 8.46
C GLN A 178 11.38 -17.32 9.73
N HIS A 179 12.12 -16.23 9.58
CA HIS A 179 12.51 -15.37 10.70
C HIS A 179 11.37 -14.45 11.19
N LEU A 180 10.55 -13.94 10.27
CA LEU A 180 9.48 -12.99 10.57
C LEU A 180 8.16 -13.66 10.97
N GLU A 181 7.85 -14.84 10.43
CA GLU A 181 6.57 -15.52 10.65
C GLU A 181 6.23 -15.67 12.15
N PRO A 182 7.15 -16.12 13.04
CA PRO A 182 6.87 -16.25 14.46
C PRO A 182 6.59 -14.91 15.15
N ARG A 183 7.02 -13.80 14.52
CA ARG A 183 6.99 -12.43 15.05
C ARG A 183 5.86 -11.59 14.44
N THR A 184 5.04 -12.15 13.55
CA THR A 184 3.97 -11.41 12.83
C THR A 184 3.09 -10.57 13.75
N LYS A 185 2.70 -11.10 14.92
CA LYS A 185 1.89 -10.35 15.90
C LYS A 185 2.62 -9.13 16.48
N SER A 186 3.91 -9.28 16.80
CA SER A 186 4.74 -8.20 17.32
C SER A 186 5.02 -7.15 16.25
N ILE A 187 5.23 -7.57 15.00
CA ILE A 187 5.34 -6.65 13.84
C ILE A 187 4.06 -5.85 13.67
N LEU A 188 2.90 -6.51 13.66
CA LEU A 188 1.60 -5.84 13.53
C LEU A 188 1.38 -4.82 14.66
N HIS A 189 1.69 -5.20 15.91
CA HIS A 189 1.60 -4.32 17.06
C HIS A 189 2.50 -3.10 16.94
N ALA A 190 3.77 -3.29 16.53
CA ALA A 190 4.70 -2.21 16.31
C ALA A 190 4.27 -1.26 15.17
N ILE A 191 3.68 -1.80 14.09
CA ILE A 191 3.12 -0.97 13.02
C ILE A 191 2.01 -0.08 13.58
N ASN A 192 1.07 -0.67 14.32
CA ASN A 192 -0.05 0.08 14.86
C ASN A 192 0.41 1.16 15.86
N GLU A 193 1.21 0.80 16.86
CA GLU A 193 1.56 1.71 17.96
C GLU A 193 2.70 2.68 17.61
N GLU A 194 3.75 2.20 16.94
CA GLU A 194 4.96 2.99 16.71
C GLU A 194 4.92 3.77 15.39
N ILE A 195 4.11 3.32 14.41
CA ILE A 195 4.00 3.96 13.09
C ILE A 195 2.65 4.67 12.96
N LEU A 196 1.54 3.92 12.94
CA LEU A 196 0.24 4.47 12.59
C LEU A 196 -0.28 5.45 13.65
N GLU A 197 -0.33 5.07 14.92
CA GLU A 197 -0.84 5.92 15.99
C GLU A 197 0.01 7.19 16.17
N ARG A 198 1.34 7.05 16.21
CA ARG A 198 2.27 8.18 16.32
C ARG A 198 2.18 9.09 15.09
N GLY A 199 2.14 8.52 13.89
CA GLY A 199 1.97 9.23 12.64
C GLY A 199 0.67 10.02 12.59
N ILE A 200 -0.46 9.38 12.91
CA ILE A 200 -1.78 10.03 12.99
C ILE A 200 -1.77 11.18 13.99
N LYS A 201 -1.15 11.00 15.16
CA LYS A 201 -1.06 12.06 16.18
C LYS A 201 -0.31 13.29 15.67
N GLU A 202 0.81 13.09 14.98
CA GLU A 202 1.59 14.20 14.41
C GLU A 202 0.88 14.84 13.21
N LEU A 203 0.24 14.05 12.35
CA LEU A 203 -0.62 14.56 11.27
C LEU A 203 -1.75 15.45 11.80
N LYS A 204 -2.44 15.02 12.86
CA LYS A 204 -3.49 15.81 13.52
C LYS A 204 -2.96 17.13 14.09
N ARG A 205 -1.76 17.14 14.67
CA ARG A 205 -1.09 18.39 15.12
C ARG A 205 -0.82 19.36 13.97
N ARG A 206 -0.62 18.85 12.76
CA ARG A 206 -0.41 19.64 11.53
C ARG A 206 -1.71 19.97 10.79
N GLY A 207 -2.87 19.75 11.42
CA GLY A 207 -4.18 20.10 10.88
C GLY A 207 -4.77 19.09 9.90
N LYS A 208 -4.18 17.90 9.76
CA LYS A 208 -4.78 16.80 8.98
C LYS A 208 -5.87 16.10 9.79
N LYS A 209 -6.89 15.56 9.12
CA LYS A 209 -7.99 14.81 9.77
C LYS A 209 -7.56 13.41 10.21
N GLY A 210 -6.64 12.79 9.47
CA GLY A 210 -6.15 11.45 9.75
C GLY A 210 -5.23 10.93 8.65
N LEU A 211 -4.93 9.64 8.73
CA LEU A 211 -4.12 8.88 7.79
C LEU A 211 -5.03 7.88 7.06
N VAL A 212 -4.90 7.78 5.74
CA VAL A 212 -5.53 6.71 4.94
C VAL A 212 -4.43 6.03 4.13
N VAL A 213 -4.41 4.70 4.16
CA VAL A 213 -3.48 3.89 3.36
C VAL A 213 -4.26 3.14 2.30
N ILE A 214 -3.93 3.38 1.03
CA ILE A 214 -4.52 2.74 -0.14
C ILE A 214 -3.46 1.84 -0.76
N ILE A 215 -3.74 0.54 -0.74
CA ILE A 215 -2.88 -0.51 -1.32
C ILE A 215 -3.56 -0.99 -2.61
N ASP A 216 -3.03 -0.60 -3.76
CA ASP A 216 -3.54 -1.06 -5.05
C ASP A 216 -2.86 -2.36 -5.51
N ASN A 217 -3.55 -3.12 -6.36
CA ASN A 217 -3.11 -4.38 -6.98
C ASN A 217 -2.85 -5.55 -6.02
N LEU A 218 -3.22 -5.44 -4.74
CA LEU A 218 -3.10 -6.56 -3.80
C LEU A 218 -4.03 -7.72 -4.17
N ASP A 219 -5.09 -7.46 -4.94
CA ASP A 219 -5.98 -8.49 -5.49
C ASP A 219 -5.37 -9.30 -6.66
N ARG A 220 -4.17 -8.93 -7.12
CA ARG A 220 -3.47 -9.61 -8.24
C ARG A 220 -2.48 -10.68 -7.79
N VAL A 221 -2.57 -11.15 -6.55
CA VAL A 221 -1.78 -12.30 -6.07
C VAL A 221 -2.12 -13.53 -6.89
N ASP A 222 -1.10 -14.27 -7.32
CA ASP A 222 -1.31 -15.49 -8.06
C ASP A 222 -2.07 -16.51 -7.20
N PRO A 223 -3.17 -17.12 -7.70
CA PRO A 223 -3.95 -18.10 -6.94
C PRO A 223 -3.24 -19.47 -6.94
N ARG A 224 -1.94 -19.50 -6.65
CA ARG A 224 -1.13 -20.71 -6.62
C ARG A 224 -1.61 -21.60 -5.48
N PRO A 225 -1.72 -22.93 -5.69
CA PRO A 225 -2.04 -23.85 -4.61
C PRO A 225 -0.92 -23.86 -3.56
N MET A 226 -1.31 -23.76 -2.30
CA MET A 226 -0.44 -23.94 -1.15
C MET A 226 -0.51 -25.38 -0.64
N SER A 227 0.49 -25.78 0.15
CA SER A 227 0.53 -27.10 0.81
C SER A 227 -0.66 -27.36 1.75
N THR A 228 -1.32 -26.31 2.20
CA THR A 228 -2.54 -26.34 3.03
C THR A 228 -3.81 -26.72 2.24
N GLY A 229 -3.72 -26.86 0.92
CA GLY A 229 -4.86 -27.14 0.03
C GLY A 229 -5.66 -25.90 -0.37
N ARG A 230 -5.34 -24.73 0.18
CA ARG A 230 -5.91 -23.43 -0.23
C ARG A 230 -5.03 -22.73 -1.24
N SER A 231 -5.61 -21.83 -2.02
CA SER A 231 -4.84 -20.88 -2.83
C SER A 231 -4.15 -19.84 -1.96
N GLN A 232 -3.07 -19.23 -2.47
CA GLN A 232 -2.37 -18.15 -1.78
C GLN A 232 -3.27 -16.96 -1.46
N SER A 233 -4.19 -16.61 -2.35
CA SER A 233 -5.17 -15.55 -2.12
C SER A 233 -6.12 -15.90 -0.96
N GLU A 234 -6.62 -17.14 -0.88
CA GLU A 234 -7.42 -17.59 0.26
C GLU A 234 -6.63 -17.58 1.57
N TYR A 235 -5.37 -18.03 1.55
CA TYR A 235 -4.51 -17.95 2.73
C TYR A 235 -4.36 -16.50 3.23
N LEU A 236 -4.04 -15.55 2.35
CA LEU A 236 -3.83 -14.15 2.75
C LEU A 236 -5.12 -13.47 3.22
N PHE A 237 -6.22 -13.61 2.48
CA PHE A 237 -7.43 -12.83 2.73
C PHE A 237 -8.45 -13.54 3.63
N ILE A 238 -8.37 -14.87 3.78
CA ILE A 238 -9.27 -15.65 4.63
C ILE A 238 -8.55 -16.10 5.91
N ASP A 239 -7.43 -16.82 5.80
CA ASP A 239 -6.73 -17.34 6.99
C ASP A 239 -6.00 -16.25 7.77
N ARG A 240 -5.30 -15.37 7.05
CA ARG A 240 -4.55 -14.24 7.62
C ARG A 240 -5.34 -12.94 7.59
N GLY A 241 -6.60 -12.95 7.14
CA GLY A 241 -7.40 -11.74 6.95
C GLY A 241 -7.62 -10.90 8.22
N SER A 242 -7.59 -11.53 9.41
CA SER A 242 -7.65 -10.82 10.69
C SER A 242 -6.42 -9.97 10.99
N GLN A 243 -5.26 -10.31 10.42
CA GLN A 243 -4.00 -9.58 10.57
C GLN A 243 -3.89 -8.41 9.58
N LEU A 244 -4.78 -8.35 8.58
CA LEU A 244 -4.89 -7.28 7.60
C LEU A 244 -5.98 -6.26 7.95
N ARG A 245 -6.61 -6.38 9.14
CA ARG A 245 -7.65 -5.48 9.64
C ARG A 245 -7.14 -4.46 10.63
#